data_AF-A0AAW6XTP6-F1
#
_entry.id   AF-A0AAW6XTP6-F1
#
_cell.length_a   1.000
_cell.length_b   1.000
_cell.length_c   1.000
_cell.angle_alpha   90.00
_cell.angle_beta   90.00
_cell.angle_gamma   90.00
#
_symmetry.space_group_name_H-M   'P 1'
#
loop_
_entity.id
_entity.type
_entity.pdbx_description
1 polymer ?
#
loop_
_entity_poly.entity_id
_entity_poly.type
_entity_poly.pdbx_seq_one_letter_code
_entity_poly.pdbx_strand_id
1 'polypeptide(L)'
;MGEKQKLEEHKIGAPVVLTLTTSEKMELDEDTPCFIRVTMRANFVWNENDFSDESVDKLLSVNAPSLLLGYIRPKIVSLTQDSDLPTQQVPFINFSEESK
;
A
#
# COMPACT_ATOMS: atom_id res chain seq x y z
N MET A 1 -38.02 -14.03 -23.98
CA MET A 1 -38.25 -14.68 -22.68
C MET A 1 -37.04 -15.55 -22.42
N GLY A 2 -36.28 -15.24 -21.38
CA GLY A 2 -34.93 -15.75 -21.11
C GLY A 2 -34.21 -14.69 -20.28
N GLU A 3 -34.40 -14.82 -18.97
CA GLU A 3 -34.20 -13.80 -17.96
C GLU A 3 -32.81 -13.15 -17.99
N LYS A 4 -32.81 -11.83 -18.19
CA LYS A 4 -31.79 -10.97 -17.60
C LYS A 4 -32.05 -10.90 -16.10
N GLN A 5 -31.57 -11.87 -15.34
CA GLN A 5 -31.30 -11.69 -13.92
C GLN A 5 -29.79 -11.76 -13.74
N LYS A 6 -29.17 -10.60 -13.98
CA LYS A 6 -27.81 -10.30 -13.55
C LYS A 6 -27.85 -10.40 -12.03
N LEU A 7 -27.33 -11.48 -11.47
CA LEU A 7 -27.12 -11.65 -10.03
C LEU A 7 -26.28 -10.43 -9.61
N GLU A 8 -26.87 -9.48 -8.91
CA GLU A 8 -26.11 -8.38 -8.33
C GLU A 8 -25.25 -8.99 -7.24
N GLU A 9 -23.98 -9.27 -7.57
CA GLU A 9 -22.99 -9.72 -6.61
C GLU A 9 -22.90 -8.66 -5.51
N HIS A 10 -23.24 -9.03 -4.27
CA HIS A 10 -23.06 -8.16 -3.11
C HIS A 10 -21.56 -7.90 -2.92
N LYS A 11 -21.11 -6.74 -3.39
CA LYS A 11 -19.72 -6.30 -3.28
C LYS A 11 -19.52 -5.58 -1.95
N ILE A 12 -18.51 -6.04 -1.21
CA ILE A 12 -18.04 -5.41 0.01
C ILE A 12 -16.60 -4.93 -0.20
N GLY A 13 -16.16 -3.99 0.63
CA GLY A 13 -14.83 -3.42 0.46
C GLY A 13 -14.33 -2.69 1.69
N ALA A 14 -13.02 -2.57 1.78
CA ALA A 14 -12.33 -1.88 2.86
C ALA A 14 -11.24 -0.95 2.31
N PRO A 15 -11.12 0.27 2.86
CA PRO A 15 -10.00 1.14 2.53
C PRO A 15 -8.73 0.69 3.28
N VAL A 16 -7.62 0.61 2.56
CA VAL A 16 -6.30 0.40 3.16
C VAL A 16 -5.44 1.62 2.89
N VAL A 17 -4.74 2.09 3.92
CA VAL A 17 -3.85 3.25 3.87
C VAL A 17 -2.46 2.82 4.29
N LEU A 18 -1.46 3.08 3.46
CA LEU A 18 -0.05 2.85 3.77
C LEU A 18 0.67 4.19 3.78
N THR A 19 1.44 4.45 4.84
CA THR A 19 2.34 5.60 4.93
C THR A 19 3.78 5.10 5.00
N LEU A 20 4.62 5.57 4.09
CA LEU A 20 6.06 5.34 4.08
C LEU A 20 6.79 6.65 4.35
N THR A 21 7.78 6.62 5.24
CA THR A 21 8.69 7.74 5.48
C THR A 21 10.13 7.25 5.30
N THR A 22 10.96 7.99 4.57
CA THR A 22 12.36 7.59 4.31
C THR A 22 13.35 8.01 5.40
N SER A 23 12.90 8.74 6.41
CA SER A 23 13.65 9.09 7.62
C SER A 23 12.79 8.85 8.86
N GLU A 24 13.42 8.45 9.96
CA GLU A 24 12.77 8.35 11.28
C GLU A 24 12.46 9.73 11.85
N LYS A 25 13.30 10.72 11.55
CA LYS A 25 13.14 12.10 11.99
C LYS A 25 12.56 12.93 10.85
N MET A 26 11.48 13.65 11.12
CA MET A 26 10.94 14.67 10.21
C MET A 26 11.66 16.01 10.39
N GLU A 27 12.99 15.95 10.53
CA GLU A 27 13.87 17.09 10.71
C GLU A 27 14.99 16.99 9.67
N LEU A 28 15.44 18.14 9.18
CA LEU A 28 16.57 18.21 8.26
C LEU A 28 17.83 18.45 9.08
N ASP A 29 18.86 17.66 8.82
CA ASP A 29 20.18 17.82 9.41
C ASP A 29 21.27 17.56 8.36
N GLU A 30 22.54 17.69 8.73
CA GLU A 30 23.67 17.49 7.80
C GLU A 30 23.69 16.07 7.21
N ASP A 31 23.18 15.07 7.94
CA ASP A 31 23.11 13.67 7.52
C ASP A 31 21.80 13.35 6.77
N THR A 32 20.74 14.14 6.99
CA THR A 32 19.41 13.98 6.38
C THR A 32 18.97 15.25 5.64
N PRO A 33 19.52 15.52 4.44
CA PRO A 33 19.23 16.73 3.68
C PRO A 33 17.79 16.77 3.12
N CYS A 34 17.11 15.62 3.07
CA CYS A 34 15.71 15.51 2.66
C CYS A 34 15.10 14.22 3.24
N PHE A 35 13.81 14.27 3.57
CA PHE A 35 13.00 13.08 3.81
C PHE A 35 11.74 13.13 2.95
N ILE A 36 11.30 11.96 2.52
CA ILE A 36 10.08 11.81 1.73
C ILE A 36 9.06 11.07 2.57
N ARG A 37 7.85 11.62 2.65
CA ARG A 37 6.70 10.97 3.26
C ARG A 37 5.60 10.79 2.22
N VAL A 38 5.23 9.55 1.95
CA VAL A 38 4.16 9.20 1.01
C VAL A 38 3.07 8.46 1.76
N THR A 39 1.84 8.99 1.67
CA THR A 39 0.64 8.29 2.12
C THR A 39 -0.18 7.91 0.90
N MET A 40 -0.51 6.63 0.77
CA MET A 40 -1.33 6.12 -0.32
C MET A 40 -2.50 5.32 0.21
N ARG A 41 -3.66 5.51 -0.41
CA ARG A 41 -4.92 4.87 -0.05
C ARG A 41 -5.52 4.20 -1.27
N ALA A 42 -6.04 2.99 -1.09
CA ALA A 42 -6.86 2.32 -2.08
C ALA A 42 -8.05 1.63 -1.40
N ASN A 43 -9.16 1.51 -2.12
CA ASN A 43 -10.30 0.71 -1.71
C ASN A 43 -10.15 -0.68 -2.35
N PHE A 44 -10.06 -1.71 -1.52
CA PHE A 44 -10.06 -3.09 -1.95
C PHE A 44 -11.51 -3.59 -1.91
N VAL A 45 -11.96 -4.28 -2.96
CA VAL A 45 -13.35 -4.71 -3.14
C VAL A 45 -13.37 -6.19 -3.52
N TRP A 46 -14.29 -6.94 -2.94
CA TRP A 46 -14.49 -8.37 -3.18
C TRP A 46 -15.98 -8.72 -3.03
N ASN A 47 -16.40 -9.90 -3.48
CA ASN A 47 -17.78 -10.35 -3.27
C ASN A 47 -17.94 -10.96 -1.88
N GLU A 48 -19.10 -10.75 -1.25
CA GLU A 48 -19.40 -11.09 0.15
C GLU A 48 -19.16 -12.56 0.54
N ASN A 49 -19.00 -13.48 -0.42
CA ASN A 49 -18.78 -14.91 -0.18
C ASN A 49 -17.53 -15.48 -0.87
N ASP A 50 -16.66 -14.64 -1.46
CA ASP A 50 -15.45 -15.13 -2.15
C ASP A 50 -14.36 -15.60 -1.16
N PHE A 51 -14.37 -15.07 0.07
CA PHE A 51 -13.32 -15.28 1.06
C PHE A 51 -13.92 -15.42 2.47
N SER A 52 -13.26 -16.20 3.34
CA SER A 52 -13.56 -16.18 4.77
C SER A 52 -13.07 -14.88 5.42
N ASP A 53 -13.67 -14.48 6.54
CA ASP A 53 -13.25 -13.28 7.28
C ASP A 53 -11.76 -13.30 7.63
N GLU A 54 -11.21 -14.44 8.05
CA GLU A 54 -9.77 -14.61 8.30
C GLU A 54 -8.92 -14.37 7.04
N SER A 55 -9.41 -14.83 5.89
CA SER A 55 -8.71 -14.62 4.61
C SER A 55 -8.77 -13.16 4.20
N VAL A 56 -9.90 -12.49 4.38
CA VAL A 56 -10.07 -11.06 4.15
C VAL A 56 -9.10 -10.27 5.03
N ASP A 57 -9.03 -10.57 6.32
CA ASP A 57 -8.13 -9.90 7.26
C ASP A 57 -6.66 -10.04 6.84
N LYS A 58 -6.23 -11.25 6.46
CA LYS A 58 -4.87 -11.47 5.92
C LYS A 58 -4.62 -10.73 4.61
N LEU A 59 -5.58 -10.73 3.68
CA LEU A 59 -5.45 -10.01 2.41
C LEU A 59 -5.33 -8.49 2.64
N LEU A 60 -6.08 -7.93 3.58
CA LEU A 60 -6.06 -6.51 3.90
C LEU A 60 -4.82 -6.10 4.72
N SER A 61 -4.32 -6.97 5.60
CA SER A 61 -3.15 -6.69 6.44
C SER A 61 -1.80 -6.99 5.76
N VAL A 62 -1.76 -7.92 4.80
CA VAL A 62 -0.51 -8.34 4.14
C VAL A 62 -0.47 -7.93 2.68
N ASN A 63 -1.42 -8.39 1.87
CA ASN A 63 -1.37 -8.24 0.41
C ASN A 63 -1.67 -6.80 -0.04
N ALA A 64 -2.68 -6.18 0.57
CA ALA A 64 -3.05 -4.80 0.26
C ALA A 64 -1.90 -3.80 0.50
N PRO A 65 -1.23 -3.76 1.67
CA PRO A 65 -0.08 -2.87 1.86
C PRO A 65 1.12 -3.28 1.00
N SER A 66 1.33 -4.58 0.73
CA SER A 66 2.37 -5.03 -0.23
C SER A 66 2.15 -4.44 -1.62
N LEU A 67 0.90 -4.44 -2.10
CA LEU A 67 0.52 -3.84 -3.37
C LEU A 67 0.73 -2.32 -3.36
N LEU A 68 0.27 -1.63 -2.30
CA LEU A 68 0.49 -0.20 -2.15
C LEU A 68 1.98 0.15 -2.13
N LEU A 69 2.81 -0.61 -1.41
CA LEU A 69 4.26 -0.43 -1.40
C LEU A 69 4.82 -0.55 -2.82
N GLY A 70 4.37 -1.54 -3.60
CA GLY A 70 4.75 -1.72 -5.01
C GLY A 70 4.53 -0.46 -5.87
N TYR A 71 3.47 0.30 -5.61
CA TYR A 71 3.23 1.59 -6.28
C TYR A 71 4.04 2.76 -5.69
N ILE A 72 4.35 2.74 -4.38
CA ILE A 72 5.18 3.78 -3.75
C ILE A 72 6.63 3.69 -4.23
N ARG A 73 7.19 2.48 -4.36
CA ARG A 73 8.59 2.24 -4.72
C ARG A 73 9.07 3.02 -5.96
N PRO A 74 8.44 2.88 -7.14
CA PRO A 74 8.86 3.62 -8.33
C PRO A 74 8.65 5.13 -8.18
N LYS A 75 7.70 5.58 -7.36
CA LYS A 75 7.50 7.01 -7.09
C LYS A 75 8.64 7.60 -6.27
N ILE A 76 9.11 6.92 -5.22
CA ILE A 76 10.27 7.38 -4.44
C ILE A 76 11.53 7.44 -5.31
N VAL A 77 11.73 6.41 -6.13
CA VAL A 77 12.86 6.35 -7.07
C VAL A 77 12.79 7.53 -8.06
N SER A 78 11.66 7.75 -8.72
CA SER A 78 11.48 8.87 -9.65
C SER A 78 11.67 10.24 -8.97
N LEU A 79 11.19 10.43 -7.74
CA LEU A 79 11.35 11.69 -7.00
C LEU A 79 12.80 12.00 -6.62
N THR A 80 13.62 10.96 -6.41
CA THR A 80 15.02 11.11 -5.98
C THR A 80 16.01 11.04 -7.13
N GLN A 81 15.67 10.35 -8.22
CA GLN A 81 16.51 10.26 -9.43
C GLN A 81 16.72 11.60 -10.12
N ASP A 82 15.69 12.46 -10.12
CA ASP A 82 15.73 13.78 -10.75
C ASP A 82 16.32 14.86 -9.82
N SER A 83 16.87 14.45 -8.67
CA SER A 83 17.49 15.34 -7.68
C SER A 83 18.99 15.10 -7.58
N ASP A 84 19.74 16.07 -7.05
CA ASP A 84 21.17 15.90 -6.75
C ASP A 84 21.43 14.95 -5.55
N LEU A 85 20.38 14.33 -5.00
CA LEU A 85 20.47 13.38 -3.90
C LEU A 85 20.66 11.93 -4.41
N PRO A 86 21.27 11.05 -3.60
CA PRO A 86 21.28 9.62 -3.90
C PRO A 86 19.86 9.09 -4.11
N THR A 87 19.66 8.34 -5.19
CA THR A 87 18.37 7.70 -5.45
C THR A 87 17.99 6.78 -4.28
N GLN A 88 16.86 7.04 -3.65
CA GLN A 88 16.38 6.24 -2.52
C GLN A 88 15.66 4.99 -3.04
N GLN A 89 16.25 3.83 -2.79
CA GLN A 89 15.65 2.53 -3.09
C GLN A 89 14.98 1.99 -1.84
N VAL A 90 13.65 1.88 -1.88
CA VAL A 90 12.88 1.34 -0.75
C VAL A 90 13.05 -0.19 -0.73
N PRO A 91 13.43 -0.79 0.41
CA PRO A 91 13.63 -2.23 0.54
C PRO A 91 12.31 -3.01 0.46
N PHE A 92 12.41 -4.33 0.34
CA PHE A 92 11.24 -5.19 0.54
C PHE A 92 10.88 -5.20 2.03
N ILE A 93 9.60 -5.00 2.32
CA ILE A 93 9.05 -5.03 3.68
C ILE A 93 8.25 -6.33 3.81
N ASN A 94 8.49 -7.06 4.90
CA ASN A 94 7.69 -8.23 5.22
C ASN A 94 6.44 -7.78 6.00
N PHE A 95 5.28 -7.78 5.34
CA PHE A 95 4.00 -7.46 5.99
C PHE A 95 3.34 -8.68 6.66
N SER A 96 3.91 -9.89 6.54
CA SER A 96 3.35 -11.08 7.21
C SER A 96 3.85 -11.26 8.64
N GLU A 97 4.82 -10.46 9.08
CA GLU A 97 5.28 -10.44 10.46
C GLU A 97 4.39 -9.49 11.26
N GLU A 98 3.82 -9.98 12.37
CA GLU A 98 3.13 -9.09 13.31
C GLU A 98 4.12 -8.03 13.81
N SER A 99 3.70 -6.77 13.74
CA SER A 99 4.45 -5.67 14.33
C SER A 99 4.53 -5.93 15.83
N LYS A 100 5.72 -6.29 16.32
CA LYS A 100 6.00 -6.45 17.76
C LYS A 100 5.84 -5.14 18.52
#